data_AF-A0A7K1K395-F1
#
_entry.id   AF-A0A7K1K395-F1
#
_cell.length_a   1.000
_cell.length_b   1.000
_cell.length_c   1.000
_cell.angle_alpha   90.00
_cell.angle_beta   90.00
_cell.angle_gamma   90.00
#
_symmetry.space_group_name_H-M   'P 1'
#
loop_
_entity.id
_entity.type
_entity.pdbx_description
1 polymer ?
#
loop_
_entity_poly.entity_id
_entity_poly.type
_entity_poly.pdbx_seq_one_letter_code
_entity_poly.pdbx_strand_id
1 'polypeptide(L)'
;MSYHVMDLVRERANERDWELIFDSGPNSDLRTIVWEHPCPEEAGQPVELEITFNIDGRVVQTEKRQDGQWCHRTTPTDEFASTDVHLETLSMI
;
A
#
# COMPACT_ATOMS: atom_id res chain seq x y z
N MET A 1 -15.03 -1.79 -17.78
CA MET A 1 -14.65 -1.72 -16.36
C MET A 1 -13.33 -2.44 -16.24
N SER A 2 -12.27 -1.71 -15.98
CA SER A 2 -10.95 -2.29 -15.74
C SER A 2 -10.80 -2.39 -14.22
N TYR A 3 -10.58 -3.60 -13.72
CA TYR A 3 -10.32 -3.83 -12.30
C TYR A 3 -8.81 -3.77 -12.10
N HIS A 4 -8.34 -2.82 -11.30
CA HIS A 4 -6.92 -2.60 -11.06
C HIS A 4 -6.51 -3.17 -9.70
N VAL A 5 -5.22 -3.43 -9.53
CA VAL A 5 -4.67 -3.90 -8.24
C VAL A 5 -4.96 -2.89 -7.12
N MET A 6 -5.01 -1.60 -7.44
CA MET A 6 -5.42 -0.56 -6.51
C MET A 6 -6.83 -0.77 -5.93
N ASP A 7 -7.78 -1.27 -6.74
CA ASP A 7 -9.13 -1.56 -6.26
C ASP A 7 -9.10 -2.70 -5.23
N LEU A 8 -8.36 -3.77 -5.54
CA LEU A 8 -8.16 -4.91 -4.62
C LEU A 8 -7.48 -4.50 -3.31
N VAL A 9 -6.46 -3.64 -3.40
CA VAL A 9 -5.74 -3.08 -2.24
C VAL A 9 -6.71 -2.30 -1.35
N ARG A 10 -7.58 -1.46 -1.93
CA ARG A 10 -8.60 -0.70 -1.19
C ARG A 10 -9.64 -1.59 -0.54
N GLU A 11 -10.11 -2.61 -1.24
CA GLU A 11 -11.06 -3.57 -0.70
C GLU A 11 -10.46 -4.31 0.50
N ARG A 12 -9.21 -4.77 0.37
CA ARG A 12 -8.50 -5.43 1.48
C ARG A 12 -8.22 -4.50 2.66
N ALA A 13 -7.87 -3.25 2.38
CA ALA A 13 -7.65 -2.24 3.42
C ALA A 13 -8.93 -2.01 4.23
N ASN A 14 -10.06 -1.83 3.53
CA ASN A 14 -11.37 -1.70 4.19
C ASN A 14 -11.79 -2.97 4.95
N GLU A 15 -11.50 -4.17 4.43
CA GLU A 15 -11.81 -5.44 5.11
C GLU A 15 -11.06 -5.60 6.44
N ARG A 16 -9.88 -4.98 6.55
CA ARG A 16 -9.00 -5.08 7.72
C ARG A 16 -8.93 -3.78 8.53
N ASP A 17 -9.93 -2.90 8.40
CA ASP A 17 -10.01 -1.64 9.17
C ASP A 17 -8.78 -0.73 9.04
N TRP A 18 -8.08 -0.78 7.89
CA TRP A 18 -7.06 0.22 7.56
C TRP A 18 -7.73 1.52 7.14
N GLU A 19 -7.36 2.62 7.78
CA GLU A 19 -7.85 3.96 7.49
C GLU A 19 -7.00 4.63 6.41
N LEU A 20 -7.64 5.22 5.40
CA LEU A 20 -6.94 6.00 4.38
C LEU A 20 -6.56 7.37 4.95
N ILE A 21 -5.27 7.65 5.09
CA ILE A 21 -4.79 8.93 5.62
C ILE A 21 -4.26 9.88 4.54
N PHE A 22 -3.82 9.35 3.39
CA PHE A 22 -3.31 10.17 2.29
C PHE A 22 -3.54 9.51 0.91
N ASP A 23 -3.90 10.30 -0.09
CA ASP A 23 -3.98 9.90 -1.50
C ASP A 23 -3.53 11.07 -2.37
N SER A 24 -2.45 10.89 -3.14
CA SER A 24 -1.92 11.93 -4.03
C SER A 24 -2.83 12.23 -5.22
N GLY A 25 -3.87 11.41 -5.45
CA GLY A 25 -4.85 11.58 -6.51
C GLY A 25 -4.42 11.01 -7.87
N PRO A 26 -5.35 10.94 -8.83
CA PRO A 26 -5.16 10.24 -10.11
C PRO A 26 -4.38 11.02 -11.17
N ASN A 27 -4.00 12.27 -10.92
CA ASN A 27 -3.43 13.18 -11.92
C ASN A 27 -1.89 13.17 -11.96
N SER A 28 -1.26 12.24 -11.26
CA SER A 28 0.20 12.13 -11.15
C SER A 28 0.67 10.88 -11.89
N ASP A 29 1.83 10.94 -12.55
CA ASP A 29 2.49 9.78 -13.18
C ASP A 29 2.70 8.63 -12.17
N LEU A 30 2.87 9.01 -10.90
CA LEU A 30 2.90 8.13 -9.74
C LEU A 30 1.81 8.53 -8.75
N ARG A 31 0.93 7.60 -8.42
CA ARG A 31 -0.09 7.80 -7.38
C ARG A 31 0.36 7.14 -6.08
N THR A 32 0.59 7.92 -5.05
CA THR A 32 0.95 7.41 -3.72
C THR A 32 -0.27 7.44 -2.82
N ILE A 33 -0.54 6.33 -2.17
CA ILE A 33 -1.64 6.17 -1.21
C ILE A 33 -1.05 5.66 0.10
N VAL A 34 -1.43 6.28 1.21
CA VAL A 34 -0.98 5.89 2.55
C VAL A 34 -2.20 5.50 3.38
N TRP A 35 -2.14 4.30 3.93
CA TRP A 35 -3.08 3.79 4.91
C TRP A 35 -2.44 3.71 6.29
N GLU A 36 -3.25 3.86 7.33
CA GLU A 36 -2.88 3.66 8.71
C GLU A 36 -3.77 2.59 9.32
N HIS A 37 -3.18 1.59 9.97
CA HIS A 37 -3.94 0.63 10.76
C HIS A 37 -3.85 1.01 12.23
N PRO A 38 -4.98 1.33 12.90
CA PRO A 38 -4.99 1.49 14.34
C PRO A 38 -4.68 0.13 14.97
N CYS A 39 -3.55 0.01 15.66
CA CYS A 39 -3.17 -1.26 16.27
C CYS A 39 -4.16 -1.59 17.42
N PRO A 40 -4.88 -2.72 17.38
CA PRO A 40 -5.94 -3.02 18.33
C PRO A 40 -5.43 -3.57 19.67
N GLU A 41 -4.14 -3.88 19.79
CA GLU A 41 -3.53 -4.35 21.04
C GLU A 41 -2.76 -3.21 21.71
N GLU A 42 -3.06 -2.98 23.00
CA GLU A 42 -2.59 -1.90 23.89
C GLU A 42 -1.06 -1.78 24.08
N ALA A 43 -0.24 -2.32 23.18
CA ALA A 43 1.23 -2.31 23.22
C ALA A 43 1.90 -1.89 21.90
N GLY A 44 1.15 -1.62 20.82
CA GLY A 44 1.71 -1.33 19.50
C GLY A 44 1.43 0.10 19.00
N GLN A 45 2.46 0.76 18.47
CA GLN A 45 2.32 2.02 17.71
C GLN A 45 1.56 1.79 16.39
N PRO A 46 0.83 2.80 15.88
CA PRO A 46 0.10 2.70 14.61
C PRO A 46 1.06 2.33 13.48
N VAL A 47 0.53 1.54 12.56
CA VAL A 47 1.30 1.02 11.42
C VAL A 47 0.83 1.76 10.17
N GLU A 48 1.76 2.43 9.51
CA GLU A 48 1.51 3.11 8.26
C GLU A 48 1.96 2.22 7.10
N LEU A 49 1.19 2.18 6.03
CA LEU A 49 1.51 1.50 4.79
C LEU A 49 1.36 2.47 3.63
N GLU A 50 2.47 2.82 3.01
CA GLU A 50 2.56 3.64 1.82
C GLU A 50 2.70 2.73 0.59
N ILE A 51 1.83 2.91 -0.39
CA ILE A 51 1.87 2.17 -1.66
C ILE A 51 1.88 3.19 -2.78
N THR A 52 2.88 3.09 -3.65
CA THR A 52 2.97 3.91 -4.85
C THR A 52 2.60 3.07 -6.06
N PHE A 53 1.69 3.60 -6.87
CA PHE A 53 1.19 3.03 -8.10
C PHE A 53 1.70 3.83 -9.30
N ASN A 54 1.92 3.17 -10.43
CA ASN A 54 2.15 3.85 -11.71
C ASN A 54 0.82 4.24 -12.40
N ILE A 55 0.92 4.91 -13.55
CA ILE A 55 -0.21 5.29 -14.40
C ILE A 55 -1.11 4.12 -14.84
N ASP A 56 -0.56 2.90 -14.93
CA ASP A 56 -1.30 1.68 -15.26
C ASP A 56 -2.06 1.09 -14.04
N GLY A 57 -1.88 1.66 -12.85
CA GLY A 57 -2.48 1.19 -11.60
C GLY A 57 -1.76 -0.02 -10.99
N ARG A 58 -0.51 -0.28 -11.38
CA ARG A 58 0.36 -1.32 -10.79
C ARG A 58 1.18 -0.74 -9.66
N VAL A 59 1.37 -1.53 -8.61
CA VAL A 59 2.29 -1.17 -7.52
C VAL A 59 3.73 -1.13 -8.03
N VAL A 60 4.41 -0.01 -7.77
CA VAL A 60 5.84 0.20 -8.05
C VAL A 60 6.67 0.37 -6.79
N GLN A 61 6.03 0.57 -5.63
CA GLN A 61 6.71 0.60 -4.35
C GLN A 61 5.71 0.33 -3.23
N THR A 62 6.12 -0.46 -2.24
CA THR A 62 5.43 -0.58 -0.96
C THR A 62 6.39 -0.30 0.16
N GLU A 63 5.91 0.45 1.15
CA GLU A 63 6.67 0.75 2.33
C GLU A 63 5.78 0.70 3.57
N LYS A 64 6.22 -0.08 4.56
CA LYS A 64 5.56 -0.20 5.85
C LYS A 64 6.39 0.54 6.89
N ARG A 65 5.77 1.51 7.56
CA ARG A 65 6.36 2.25 8.67
C ARG A 65 5.63 1.92 9.97
N GLN A 66 6.37 1.93 11.07
CA GLN A 66 5.83 1.87 12.42
C GLN A 66 6.56 2.95 13.21
N ASP A 67 5.81 3.86 13.82
CA ASP A 67 6.38 5.00 14.57
C ASP A 67 7.32 5.89 13.74
N GLY A 68 6.98 6.10 12.46
CA GLY A 68 7.82 6.84 11.54
C GLY A 68 9.15 6.15 11.17
N GLN A 69 9.40 4.93 11.67
CA GLN A 69 10.55 4.11 11.27
C GLN A 69 10.16 3.13 10.19
N TRP A 70 11.05 2.92 9.22
CA TRP A 70 10.87 1.96 8.15
C TRP A 70 11.03 0.53 8.69
N CYS A 71 9.95 -0.25 8.66
CA CYS A 71 9.96 -1.65 9.03
C CYS A 71 10.19 -2.54 7.82
N HIS A 72 9.62 -2.16 6.68
CA HIS A 72 9.72 -2.92 5.45
C HIS A 72 9.63 -2.00 4.24
N ARG A 73 10.44 -2.26 3.23
CA ARG A 73 10.39 -1.56 1.94
C ARG A 73 10.62 -2.55 0.83
N THR A 74 9.72 -2.55 -0.14
CA THR A 74 9.86 -3.34 -1.35
C THR A 74 9.70 -2.46 -2.57
N THR A 75 10.69 -2.54 -3.44
CA THR A 75 10.67 -1.93 -4.77
C THR A 75 10.90 -3.06 -5.77
N PRO A 76 9.99 -3.30 -6.73
CA PRO A 76 10.22 -4.27 -7.79
C PRO A 76 11.45 -3.85 -8.58
N THR A 77 12.44 -4.74 -8.66
CA THR A 77 13.66 -4.55 -9.45
C THR A 77 13.47 -4.88 -10.93
N ASP A 78 12.35 -5.50 -11.29
CA ASP A 78 12.07 -5.98 -12.65
C ASP A 78 10.64 -5.56 -13.07
N GLU A 79 10.48 -5.13 -14.32
CA GLU A 79 9.19 -4.70 -14.89
C GLU A 79 8.15 -5.83 -14.91
N PHE A 80 8.60 -7.10 -14.83
CA PHE A 80 7.76 -8.29 -14.72
C PHE A 80 7.56 -8.80 -13.29
N ALA A 81 8.28 -8.28 -12.28
CA ALA A 81 8.13 -8.66 -10.86
C ALA A 81 6.85 -8.11 -10.20
N SER A 82 5.94 -7.54 -11.00
CA SER A 82 4.73 -6.87 -10.54
C SER A 82 3.85 -7.78 -9.66
N THR A 83 3.75 -9.08 -9.97
CA THR A 83 2.90 -10.02 -9.22
C THR A 83 3.39 -10.27 -7.81
N ASP A 84 4.70 -10.47 -7.59
CA ASP A 84 5.24 -10.71 -6.25
C ASP A 84 5.03 -9.48 -5.36
N VAL A 85 5.25 -8.28 -5.90
CA VAL A 85 4.98 -7.04 -5.18
C VAL A 85 3.49 -6.87 -4.89
N HIS A 86 2.59 -7.24 -5.82
CA HIS A 86 1.14 -7.22 -5.57
C HIS A 86 0.75 -8.18 -4.46
N LEU A 87 1.26 -9.42 -4.47
CA LEU A 87 0.97 -10.41 -3.43
C LEU A 87 1.51 -9.98 -2.07
N GLU A 88 2.72 -9.43 -2.04
CA GLU A 88 3.33 -8.93 -0.81
C GLU A 88 2.55 -7.72 -0.25
N THR A 89 2.15 -6.79 -1.12
CA THR A 89 1.27 -5.66 -0.76
C THR A 89 -0.01 -6.17 -0.08
N LEU A 90 -0.66 -7.17 -0.67
CA LEU A 90 -1.90 -7.76 -0.16
C LEU A 90 -1.69 -8.60 1.11
N SER A 91 -0.47 -9.07 1.36
CA SER A 91 -0.10 -9.76 2.61
C SER A 91 0.17 -8.77 3.74
N MET A 92 0.60 -7.54 3.43
CA MET A 92 0.92 -6.51 4.41
C MET A 92 -0.31 -5.81 4.98
N ILE A 93 -1.36 -5.72 4.16
CA ILE A 93 -2.70 -5.25 4.51
C ILE A 93 -3.41 -6.37 5.21
#